data_AF-A0A0N0D0H1-F1
#
_entry.id   AF-A0A0N0D0H1-F1
#
_cell.length_a   1.000
_cell.length_b   1.000
_cell.length_c   1.000
_cell.angle_alpha   90.00
_cell.angle_beta   90.00
_cell.angle_gamma   90.00
#
_symmetry.space_group_name_H-M   'P 1'
#
loop_
_entity.id
_entity.type
_entity.pdbx_description
1 polymer ?
#
loop_
_entity_poly.entity_id
_entity_poly.type
_entity_poly.pdbx_seq_one_letter_code
_entity_poly.pdbx_strand_id
1 'polypeptide(L)'
;MQMRLIINSVMLYFLLMFMTISLVYKGYCDMNQNKVINYINAWAQDINKDLNPDEIIKHSDGRNIVIVGSAYFEYSDSASHLIIKSCIDRKGIKYINRPEYYQELKNISNQQPDLTAGGKFDLHISPIPKAKNYWLSLRIDIDDDTLSNKEFLKIVHDITNAAFYWKGDPLVKVILKVNSKLGPYQ
;
A
#
# COMPACT_ATOMS: atom_id res chain seq x y z
N MET A 1 -47.75 30.29 8.82
CA MET A 1 -46.56 30.86 8.13
C MET A 1 -45.25 30.47 8.81
N GLN A 2 -45.15 30.53 10.15
CA GLN A 2 -43.93 30.20 10.92
C GLN A 2 -43.41 28.75 10.74
N MET A 3 -44.29 27.75 10.68
CA MET A 3 -43.89 26.34 10.57
C MET A 3 -43.13 25.99 9.26
N ARG A 4 -43.50 26.63 8.13
CA ARG A 4 -42.78 26.47 6.85
C ARG A 4 -41.39 27.11 6.88
N LEU A 5 -41.26 28.23 7.60
CA LEU A 5 -39.99 28.95 7.75
C LEU A 5 -38.99 28.12 8.55
N ILE A 6 -39.45 27.44 9.62
CA ILE A 6 -38.61 26.55 10.44
C ILE A 6 -38.14 25.33 9.62
N ILE A 7 -39.04 24.67 8.88
CA ILE A 7 -38.67 23.51 8.05
C ILE A 7 -37.61 23.89 7.01
N ASN A 8 -37.77 25.02 6.33
CA ASN A 8 -36.81 25.49 5.34
C ASN A 8 -35.45 25.83 5.96
N SER A 9 -35.43 26.45 7.14
CA SER A 9 -34.19 26.73 7.87
C SER A 9 -33.48 25.47 8.35
N VAL A 10 -34.22 24.46 8.82
CA VAL A 10 -33.66 23.17 9.24
C VAL A 10 -33.12 22.40 8.03
N MET A 11 -33.85 22.34 6.90
CA MET A 11 -33.36 21.71 5.68
C MET A 11 -32.11 22.42 5.13
N LEU A 12 -32.08 23.75 5.17
CA LEU A 12 -30.90 24.53 4.76
C LEU A 12 -29.70 24.23 5.66
N TYR A 13 -29.91 24.12 6.97
CA TYR A 13 -28.85 23.74 7.92
C TYR A 13 -28.27 22.36 7.61
N PHE A 14 -29.12 21.34 7.40
CA PHE A 14 -28.66 20.00 7.03
C PHE A 14 -27.91 20.01 5.71
N LEU A 15 -28.41 20.75 4.70
CA LEU A 15 -27.77 20.83 3.39
C LEU A 15 -26.37 21.47 3.48
N LEU A 16 -26.24 22.56 4.24
CA LEU A 16 -24.94 23.19 4.49
C LEU A 16 -23.99 22.27 5.24
N MET A 17 -24.48 21.54 6.25
CA MET A 17 -23.70 20.55 7.00
C MET A 17 -23.22 19.40 6.11
N PHE A 18 -24.06 18.89 5.21
CA PHE A 18 -23.66 17.87 4.24
C PHE A 18 -22.62 18.38 3.25
N MET A 19 -22.75 19.63 2.77
CA MET A 19 -21.78 20.24 1.86
C MET A 19 -20.42 20.43 2.53
N THR A 20 -20.37 20.88 3.79
CA THR A 20 -19.11 21.05 4.52
C THR A 20 -18.44 19.71 4.83
N ILE A 21 -19.19 18.69 5.26
CA ILE A 21 -18.66 17.33 5.47
C ILE A 21 -18.10 16.77 4.16
N SER A 22 -18.82 16.95 3.05
CA SER A 22 -18.37 16.48 1.73
C SER A 22 -17.10 17.20 1.26
N LEU A 23 -16.97 18.50 1.54
CA LEU A 23 -15.79 19.29 1.19
C LEU A 23 -14.56 18.87 2.02
N VAL A 24 -14.75 18.66 3.33
CA VAL A 24 -13.69 18.18 4.24
C VAL A 24 -13.27 16.76 3.84
N TYR A 25 -14.21 15.88 3.57
CA TYR A 25 -13.93 14.52 3.11
C TYR A 25 -13.18 14.51 1.78
N LYS A 26 -13.60 15.33 0.81
CA LYS A 26 -12.89 15.47 -0.46
C LYS A 26 -11.47 16.00 -0.27
N GLY A 27 -11.28 17.04 0.55
CA GLY A 27 -9.95 17.57 0.86
C GLY A 27 -9.04 16.53 1.53
N TYR A 28 -9.61 15.67 2.38
CA TYR A 28 -8.90 14.57 3.01
C TYR A 28 -8.46 13.50 1.99
N CYS A 29 -9.38 13.09 1.10
CA CYS A 29 -9.10 12.17 -0.01
C CYS A 29 -7.98 12.70 -0.92
N ASP A 30 -8.07 13.96 -1.34
CA ASP A 30 -7.07 14.60 -2.22
C ASP A 30 -5.68 14.65 -1.54
N MET A 31 -5.61 14.90 -0.23
CA MET A 31 -4.35 14.91 0.52
C MET A 31 -3.70 13.52 0.56
N ASN A 32 -4.46 12.47 0.87
CA ASN A 32 -3.96 11.10 0.93
C ASN A 32 -3.50 10.61 -0.45
N GLN A 33 -4.23 10.97 -1.51
CA GLN A 33 -3.85 10.65 -2.88
C GLN A 33 -2.49 11.29 -3.25
N ASN A 34 -2.29 12.57 -2.93
CA ASN A 34 -1.03 13.25 -3.18
C ASN A 34 0.13 12.63 -2.40
N LYS A 35 -0.09 12.19 -1.15
CA LYS A 35 0.91 11.46 -0.37
C LYS A 35 1.29 10.14 -1.04
N VAL A 36 0.31 9.34 -1.47
CA VAL A 36 0.55 8.09 -2.21
C VAL A 36 1.40 8.32 -3.44
N ILE A 37 1.02 9.32 -4.26
CA ILE A 37 1.74 9.65 -5.48
C ILE A 37 3.18 10.07 -5.16
N ASN A 38 3.39 10.87 -4.11
CA ASN A 38 4.73 11.26 -3.66
C ASN A 38 5.57 10.05 -3.23
N TYR A 39 5.00 9.09 -2.50
CA TYR A 39 5.68 7.85 -2.13
C TYR A 39 6.08 7.03 -3.36
N ILE A 40 5.15 6.84 -4.31
CA ILE A 40 5.41 6.09 -5.54
C ILE A 40 6.50 6.77 -6.38
N ASN A 41 6.47 8.11 -6.48
CA ASN A 41 7.51 8.88 -7.16
C ASN A 41 8.87 8.76 -6.46
N ALA A 42 8.91 8.79 -5.13
CA ALA A 42 10.13 8.57 -4.38
C ALA A 42 10.74 7.19 -4.67
N TRP A 43 9.90 6.15 -4.75
CA TRP A 43 10.34 4.81 -5.15
C TRP A 43 10.86 4.77 -6.59
N ALA A 44 10.17 5.41 -7.53
CA ALA A 44 10.64 5.48 -8.92
C ALA A 44 12.04 6.09 -9.02
N GLN A 45 12.26 7.21 -8.33
CA GLN A 45 13.55 7.89 -8.27
C GLN A 45 14.65 7.08 -7.58
N ASP A 46 14.29 6.31 -6.54
CA ASP A 46 15.22 5.46 -5.80
C ASP A 46 15.74 4.29 -6.66
N ILE A 47 14.88 3.63 -7.43
CA ILE A 47 15.30 2.51 -8.28
C ILE A 47 16.03 2.95 -9.56
N ASN A 48 15.63 4.06 -10.17
CA ASN A 48 16.30 4.66 -11.31
C ASN A 48 15.74 6.07 -11.54
N LYS A 49 16.63 7.06 -11.52
CA LYS A 49 16.29 8.49 -11.68
C LYS A 49 15.59 8.83 -13.00
N ASP A 50 15.74 7.99 -14.02
CA ASP A 50 15.11 8.15 -15.34
C ASP A 50 13.82 7.32 -15.51
N LEU A 51 13.48 6.47 -14.54
CA LEU A 51 12.22 5.72 -14.54
C LEU A 51 11.10 6.63 -14.02
N ASN A 52 10.16 6.96 -14.89
CA ASN A 52 8.88 7.48 -14.47
C ASN A 52 7.97 6.31 -14.06
N PRO A 53 7.04 6.52 -13.10
CA PRO A 53 6.02 5.52 -12.83
C PRO A 53 5.29 5.15 -14.13
N ASP A 54 4.96 3.87 -14.31
CA ASP A 54 4.08 3.48 -15.41
C ASP A 54 2.75 4.24 -15.30
N GLU A 55 2.07 4.43 -16.42
CA GLU A 55 0.76 5.10 -16.50
C GLU A 55 -0.18 4.61 -15.39
N ILE A 56 -0.89 5.52 -14.71
CA ILE A 56 -1.86 5.16 -13.67
C ILE A 56 -3.03 4.42 -14.34
N ILE A 57 -3.08 3.11 -14.13
CA ILE A 57 -4.15 2.26 -14.67
C ILE A 57 -5.34 2.32 -13.74
N LYS A 58 -6.46 2.87 -14.21
CA LYS A 58 -7.73 2.86 -13.46
C LYS A 58 -8.45 1.53 -13.66
N HIS A 59 -8.70 0.82 -12.57
CA HIS A 59 -9.44 -0.42 -12.55
C HIS A 59 -10.94 -0.17 -12.38
N SER A 60 -11.78 -1.10 -12.84
CA SER A 60 -13.24 -0.93 -12.89
C SER A 60 -13.93 -0.85 -11.52
N ASP A 61 -13.22 -1.24 -10.45
CA ASP A 61 -13.67 -1.16 -9.06
C ASP A 61 -13.23 0.15 -8.36
N GLY A 62 -12.70 1.12 -9.12
CA GLY A 62 -12.29 2.42 -8.61
C GLY A 62 -10.90 2.44 -7.98
N ARG A 63 -10.13 1.35 -8.07
CA ARG A 63 -8.71 1.34 -7.67
C ARG A 63 -7.82 1.89 -8.79
N ASN A 64 -6.83 2.66 -8.40
CA ASN A 64 -5.70 3.05 -9.22
C ASN A 64 -4.58 2.03 -9.03
N ILE A 65 -3.98 1.58 -10.12
CA ILE A 65 -2.86 0.64 -10.14
C ILE A 65 -1.67 1.33 -10.81
N VAL A 66 -0.53 1.34 -10.13
CA VAL A 66 0.71 1.90 -10.66
C VAL A 66 1.81 0.84 -10.55
N ILE A 67 2.60 0.70 -11.62
CA ILE A 67 3.67 -0.29 -11.69
C ILE A 67 4.99 0.47 -11.81
N VAL A 68 5.96 0.15 -10.96
CA VAL A 68 7.28 0.80 -10.96
C VAL A 68 8.35 -0.24 -10.65
N GLY A 69 9.07 -0.67 -11.68
CA GLY A 69 10.06 -1.75 -11.56
C GLY A 69 9.41 -3.06 -11.12
N SER A 70 9.83 -3.58 -9.95
CA SER A 70 9.29 -4.83 -9.39
C SER A 70 8.10 -4.63 -8.44
N ALA A 71 7.73 -3.39 -8.11
CA ALA A 71 6.66 -3.07 -7.18
C ALA A 71 5.38 -2.66 -7.91
N TYR A 72 4.26 -3.09 -7.36
CA TYR A 72 2.91 -2.81 -7.84
C TYR A 72 2.15 -2.13 -6.71
N PHE A 73 1.60 -0.96 -6.99
CA PHE A 73 0.92 -0.13 -6.02
C PHE A 73 -0.56 -0.08 -6.36
N GLU A 74 -1.41 -0.37 -5.39
CA GLU A 74 -2.86 -0.23 -5.51
C GLU A 74 -3.39 0.69 -4.42
N TYR A 75 -4.14 1.70 -4.82
CA TYR A 75 -4.82 2.63 -3.92
C TYR A 75 -6.15 3.04 -4.53
N SER A 76 -7.07 3.59 -3.75
CA SER A 76 -8.25 4.27 -4.31
C SER A 76 -8.36 5.67 -3.73
N ASP A 77 -9.03 6.56 -4.47
CA ASP A 77 -9.18 7.96 -4.06
C ASP A 77 -9.95 8.11 -2.74
N SER A 78 -10.72 7.08 -2.35
CA SER A 78 -11.51 7.03 -1.11
C SER A 78 -10.88 6.15 -0.02
N ALA A 79 -9.80 5.44 -0.31
CA ALA A 79 -9.17 4.51 0.63
C ALA A 79 -8.03 5.19 1.37
N SER A 80 -8.03 5.00 2.68
CA SER A 80 -6.97 5.40 3.59
C SER A 80 -5.73 4.49 3.57
N HIS A 81 -5.60 3.63 2.57
CA HIS A 81 -4.54 2.62 2.56
C HIS A 81 -3.94 2.44 1.18
N LEU A 82 -2.65 2.11 1.17
CA LEU A 82 -1.88 1.73 0.00
C LEU A 82 -1.52 0.25 0.12
N ILE A 83 -1.79 -0.50 -0.93
CA ILE A 83 -1.39 -1.89 -1.05
C ILE A 83 -0.15 -1.94 -1.94
N ILE A 84 0.94 -2.43 -1.38
CA ILE A 84 2.19 -2.68 -2.08
C ILE A 84 2.25 -4.16 -2.39
N LYS A 85 2.52 -4.53 -3.63
CA LYS A 85 2.66 -5.92 -4.07
C LYS A 85 3.97 -6.12 -4.81
N SER A 86 4.57 -7.29 -4.65
CA SER A 86 5.70 -7.75 -5.44
C SER A 86 5.48 -9.19 -5.89
N CYS A 87 5.92 -9.51 -7.10
CA CYS A 87 5.79 -10.85 -7.66
C CYS A 87 6.78 -11.79 -6.97
N ILE A 88 6.29 -12.93 -6.50
CA ILE A 88 7.13 -13.95 -5.89
C ILE A 88 7.92 -14.67 -7.00
N ASP A 89 9.23 -14.84 -6.80
CA ASP A 89 10.07 -15.58 -7.75
C ASP A 89 9.56 -17.01 -7.95
N ARG A 90 9.75 -17.58 -9.16
CA ARG A 90 9.30 -18.93 -9.49
C ARG A 90 9.78 -19.99 -8.50
N LYS A 91 10.99 -19.82 -7.95
CA LYS A 91 11.55 -20.76 -6.95
C LYS A 91 10.85 -20.64 -5.59
N GLY A 92 10.27 -19.48 -5.27
CA GLY A 92 9.51 -19.20 -4.07
C GLY A 92 8.09 -19.79 -4.08
N ILE A 93 7.47 -19.91 -5.27
CA ILE A 93 6.08 -20.36 -5.44
C ILE A 93 5.77 -21.69 -4.73
N LYS A 94 6.70 -22.66 -4.81
CA LYS A 94 6.52 -23.99 -4.19
C LYS A 94 6.38 -23.95 -2.66
N TYR A 95 6.73 -22.83 -2.02
CA TYR A 95 6.62 -22.64 -0.57
C TYR A 95 5.34 -21.92 -0.17
N ILE A 96 4.59 -21.32 -1.10
CA ILE A 96 3.42 -20.51 -0.77
C ILE A 96 2.29 -21.35 -0.17
N ASN A 97 2.12 -22.61 -0.57
CA ASN A 97 1.02 -23.46 -0.08
C ASN A 97 1.30 -24.12 1.28
N ARG A 98 2.34 -23.70 1.99
CA ARG A 98 2.75 -24.27 3.27
C ARG A 98 2.15 -23.45 4.42
N PRO A 99 1.27 -24.04 5.26
CA PRO A 99 0.54 -23.33 6.31
C PRO A 99 1.43 -22.55 7.30
N GLU A 100 2.63 -23.08 7.58
CA GLU A 100 3.59 -22.47 8.49
C GLU A 100 4.00 -21.04 8.08
N TYR A 101 4.09 -20.76 6.78
CA TYR A 101 4.47 -19.43 6.30
C TYR A 101 3.32 -18.42 6.36
N TYR A 102 2.08 -18.86 6.12
CA TYR A 102 0.91 -18.00 6.34
C TYR A 102 0.77 -17.61 7.80
N GLN A 103 1.00 -18.56 8.72
CA GLN A 103 1.01 -18.29 10.15
C GLN A 103 2.14 -17.33 10.54
N GLU A 104 3.32 -17.49 9.94
CA GLU A 104 4.46 -16.59 10.19
C GLU A 104 4.18 -15.16 9.74
N LEU A 105 3.65 -14.95 8.53
CA LEU A 105 3.30 -13.61 8.04
C LEU A 105 2.24 -12.93 8.91
N LYS A 106 1.25 -13.71 9.35
CA LYS A 106 0.22 -13.23 10.29
C LYS A 106 0.83 -12.90 11.65
N ASN A 107 1.79 -13.68 12.14
CA ASN A 107 2.47 -13.42 13.40
C ASN A 107 3.33 -12.15 13.33
N ILE A 108 4.09 -11.94 12.26
CA ILE A 108 4.91 -10.73 12.05
C ILE A 108 4.02 -9.48 12.07
N SER A 109 2.93 -9.51 11.31
CA SER A 109 1.97 -8.39 11.24
C SER A 109 1.36 -8.04 12.61
N ASN A 110 1.27 -9.00 13.53
CA ASN A 110 0.67 -8.81 14.85
C ASN A 110 1.69 -8.56 15.97
N GLN A 111 2.91 -9.09 15.86
CA GLN A 111 3.89 -9.14 16.94
C GLN A 111 5.08 -8.19 16.72
N GLN A 112 5.31 -7.72 15.49
CA GLN A 112 6.43 -6.85 15.13
C GLN A 112 5.97 -5.70 14.20
N PRO A 113 5.08 -4.80 14.67
CA PRO A 113 4.55 -3.71 13.86
C PRO A 113 5.65 -2.77 13.33
N ASP A 114 6.76 -2.63 14.05
CA ASP A 114 7.90 -1.81 13.63
C ASP A 114 8.57 -2.31 12.35
N LEU A 115 8.50 -3.62 12.07
CA LEU A 115 9.03 -4.20 10.83
C LEU A 115 8.08 -4.01 9.64
N THR A 116 6.81 -3.70 9.91
CA THR A 116 5.78 -3.52 8.88
C THR A 116 5.30 -2.07 8.77
N ALA A 117 5.86 -1.17 9.59
CA ALA A 117 5.34 0.18 9.85
C ALA A 117 3.83 0.19 10.11
N GLY A 118 3.36 -0.76 10.93
CA GLY A 118 1.93 -0.94 11.22
C GLY A 118 1.13 -1.64 10.11
N GLY A 119 1.76 -1.97 8.99
CA GLY A 119 1.12 -2.66 7.87
C GLY A 119 0.81 -4.13 8.15
N LYS A 120 -0.15 -4.67 7.40
CA LYS A 120 -0.56 -6.09 7.47
C LYS A 120 -0.14 -6.81 6.20
N PHE A 121 0.67 -7.86 6.35
CA PHE A 121 1.04 -8.73 5.24
C PHE A 121 -0.14 -9.61 4.85
N ASP A 122 -0.31 -9.78 3.54
CA ASP A 122 -1.22 -10.77 2.98
C ASP A 122 -0.57 -11.48 1.77
N LEU A 123 -0.87 -12.77 1.65
CA LEU A 123 -0.41 -13.62 0.56
C LEU A 123 -1.61 -13.99 -0.29
N HIS A 124 -1.64 -13.51 -1.53
CA HIS A 124 -2.75 -13.81 -2.41
C HIS A 124 -2.32 -14.02 -3.86
N ILE A 125 -3.15 -14.79 -4.56
CA ILE A 125 -3.09 -14.93 -6.00
C ILE A 125 -3.99 -13.83 -6.56
N SER A 126 -3.41 -12.87 -7.26
CA SER A 126 -4.15 -11.76 -7.88
C SER A 126 -3.97 -11.81 -9.40
N PRO A 127 -5.07 -11.74 -10.18
CA PRO A 127 -5.00 -11.68 -11.63
C PRO A 127 -4.71 -10.24 -12.10
N ILE A 128 -3.56 -9.67 -11.71
CA ILE A 128 -3.06 -8.42 -12.30
C ILE A 128 -2.52 -8.75 -13.71
N PRO A 129 -2.74 -7.91 -14.73
CA PRO A 129 -2.75 -8.39 -16.11
C PRO A 129 -1.33 -8.61 -16.62
N LYS A 130 -0.91 -9.89 -16.65
CA LYS A 130 -0.02 -10.49 -17.68
C LYS A 130 0.36 -11.96 -17.37
N ALA A 131 0.11 -12.46 -16.15
CA ALA A 131 0.21 -13.88 -15.83
C ALA A 131 -0.50 -14.19 -14.50
N LYS A 132 -0.94 -15.45 -14.30
CA LYS A 132 -1.29 -15.97 -12.97
C LYS A 132 -0.02 -16.02 -12.12
N ASN A 133 0.36 -14.88 -11.57
CA ASN A 133 1.51 -14.75 -10.68
C ASN A 133 1.05 -14.83 -9.22
N TYR A 134 1.96 -15.28 -8.37
CA TYR A 134 1.78 -15.23 -6.93
C TYR A 134 2.39 -13.95 -6.39
N TRP A 135 1.67 -13.28 -5.49
CA TRP A 135 2.05 -11.97 -5.00
C TRP A 135 2.26 -12.03 -3.49
N LEU A 136 3.31 -11.36 -3.04
CA LEU A 136 3.43 -10.93 -1.66
C LEU A 136 2.89 -9.51 -1.58
N SER A 137 1.96 -9.28 -0.67
CA SER A 137 1.35 -7.97 -0.49
C SER A 137 1.47 -7.45 0.94
N LEU A 138 1.53 -6.14 1.06
CA LEU A 138 1.50 -5.42 2.32
C LEU A 138 0.53 -4.26 2.17
N ARG A 139 -0.45 -4.22 3.07
CA ARG A 139 -1.34 -3.07 3.20
C ARG A 139 -0.78 -2.15 4.28
N ILE A 140 -0.52 -0.90 3.93
CA ILE A 140 -0.16 0.18 4.84
C ILE A 140 -1.31 1.20 4.90
N ASP A 141 -1.65 1.67 6.09
CA ASP A 141 -2.61 2.77 6.25
C ASP A 141 -1.84 4.11 6.16
N ILE A 142 -2.39 5.10 5.46
CA ILE A 142 -1.73 6.38 5.09
C ILE A 142 -2.34 7.56 5.86
N ASP A 143 -3.36 7.28 6.67
CA ASP A 143 -4.06 8.27 7.49
C ASP A 143 -3.19 8.85 8.61
N ASP A 144 -2.04 8.24 8.89
CA ASP A 144 -1.12 8.66 9.95
C ASP A 144 0.11 9.38 9.36
N ASP A 145 0.35 10.62 9.78
CA ASP A 145 1.50 11.45 9.36
C ASP A 145 2.87 10.90 9.84
N THR A 146 2.87 9.73 10.46
CA THR A 146 4.06 9.08 11.03
C THR A 146 4.94 8.43 9.97
N LEU A 147 4.41 8.04 8.81
CA LEU A 147 5.20 7.34 7.79
C LEU A 147 6.03 8.32 6.95
N SER A 148 7.33 8.37 7.18
CA SER A 148 8.24 9.15 6.34
C SER A 148 8.52 8.48 4.99
N ASN A 149 8.97 9.26 3.99
CA ASN A 149 9.43 8.69 2.70
C ASN A 149 10.55 7.66 2.88
N LYS A 150 11.45 7.88 3.86
CA LYS A 150 12.55 6.95 4.15
C LYS A 150 12.04 5.61 4.64
N GLU A 151 11.06 5.61 5.55
CA GLU A 151 10.43 4.39 6.04
C GLU A 151 9.63 3.69 4.95
N PHE A 152 8.89 4.45 4.14
CA PHE A 152 8.19 3.92 2.98
C PHE A 152 9.15 3.20 2.01
N LEU A 153 10.26 3.83 1.63
CA LEU A 153 11.25 3.21 0.74
C LEU A 153 11.82 1.92 1.33
N LYS A 154 12.15 1.94 2.62
CA LYS A 154 12.61 0.74 3.33
C LYS A 154 11.58 -0.39 3.26
N ILE A 155 10.30 -0.08 3.45
CA ILE A 155 9.21 -1.07 3.34
C ILE A 155 9.13 -1.67 1.93
N VAL A 156 9.17 -0.82 0.90
CA VAL A 156 9.10 -1.28 -0.50
C VAL A 156 10.31 -2.15 -0.86
N HIS A 157 11.51 -1.80 -0.38
CA HIS A 157 12.70 -2.65 -0.49
C HIS A 157 12.52 -3.99 0.23
N ASP A 158 12.08 -3.95 1.49
CA ASP A 158 11.92 -5.14 2.32
C ASP A 158 10.92 -6.13 1.65
N ILE A 159 9.78 -5.66 1.12
CA ILE A 159 8.80 -6.53 0.45
C ILE A 159 9.25 -7.03 -0.92
N THR A 160 9.87 -6.19 -1.75
CA THR A 160 10.35 -6.58 -3.09
C THR A 160 11.48 -7.60 -2.99
N ASN A 161 12.43 -7.36 -2.08
CA ASN A 161 13.52 -8.29 -1.81
C ASN A 161 13.01 -9.58 -1.18
N ALA A 162 12.05 -9.50 -0.25
CA ALA A 162 11.40 -10.68 0.27
C ALA A 162 10.79 -11.52 -0.84
N ALA A 163 9.94 -10.94 -1.70
CA ALA A 163 9.30 -11.67 -2.79
C ALA A 163 10.32 -12.31 -3.76
N PHE A 164 11.47 -11.66 -3.99
CA PHE A 164 12.50 -12.16 -4.88
C PHE A 164 13.39 -13.26 -4.25
N TYR A 165 13.85 -13.05 -3.01
CA TYR A 165 14.80 -13.95 -2.34
C TYR A 165 14.14 -15.07 -1.55
N TRP A 166 12.81 -15.07 -1.43
CA TRP A 166 12.10 -16.09 -0.69
C TRP A 166 12.31 -17.48 -1.29
N LYS A 167 13.12 -18.27 -0.58
CA LYS A 167 13.47 -19.65 -0.95
C LYS A 167 13.18 -20.61 0.21
N GLY A 168 12.08 -20.36 0.93
CA GLY A 168 11.69 -21.14 2.11
C GLY A 168 12.32 -20.68 3.43
N ASP A 169 13.12 -19.61 3.44
CA ASP A 169 13.56 -18.94 4.66
C ASP A 169 12.40 -18.11 5.27
N PRO A 170 12.29 -18.01 6.60
CA PRO A 170 11.42 -17.06 7.31
C PRO A 170 11.54 -15.63 6.77
N LEU A 171 10.43 -14.91 6.62
CA LEU A 171 10.41 -13.57 5.98
C LEU A 171 11.34 -12.60 6.71
N VAL A 172 11.30 -12.60 8.05
CA VAL A 172 12.19 -11.78 8.89
C VAL A 172 13.65 -12.09 8.60
N LYS A 173 13.99 -13.37 8.44
CA LYS A 173 15.37 -13.77 8.09
C LYS A 173 15.75 -13.30 6.70
N VAL A 174 14.84 -13.32 5.73
CA VAL A 174 15.09 -12.80 4.38
C VAL A 174 15.32 -11.29 4.43
N ILE A 175 14.45 -10.54 5.11
CA ILE A 175 14.56 -9.09 5.31
C ILE A 175 15.89 -8.72 5.99
N LEU A 176 16.24 -9.38 7.10
CA LEU A 176 17.51 -9.16 7.81
C LEU A 176 18.74 -9.57 6.99
N LYS A 177 18.66 -10.64 6.19
CA LYS A 177 19.74 -11.12 5.33
C LYS A 177 19.96 -10.22 4.12
N VAL A 178 18.93 -9.56 3.63
CA VAL A 178 19.05 -8.61 2.53
C VAL A 178 19.60 -7.27 3.04
N ASN A 179 19.09 -6.77 4.16
CA ASN A 179 19.61 -5.57 4.81
C ASN A 179 21.09 -5.71 5.23
N SER A 180 21.55 -6.91 5.58
CA SER A 180 22.98 -7.15 5.89
C SER A 180 23.90 -7.25 4.66
N LYS A 181 23.35 -7.52 3.46
CA LYS A 181 24.11 -7.54 2.20
C LYS A 181 24.19 -6.19 1.50
N LEU A 182 23.23 -5.30 1.77
CA LEU A 182 23.18 -3.96 1.20
C LEU A 182 23.99 -2.93 2.03
N GLY A 183 24.54 -3.35 3.18
CA GLY A 183 25.19 -2.44 4.14
C GLY A 183 24.15 -1.59 4.90
N PRO A 184 24.51 -0.95 6.02
CA PRO A 184 23.65 0.09 6.58
C PRO A 184 23.48 1.17 5.53
N TYR A 185 22.24 1.53 5.21
CA TYR A 185 21.90 2.64 4.31
C TYR A 185 22.67 3.90 4.76
N GLN A 186 23.77 4.20 4.05
CA GLN A 186 24.57 5.41 4.18
C GLN A 186 24.17 6.40 3.10
#